data_AF-A0A418NJP0-F1
#
_entry.id   AF-A0A418NJP0-F1
#
_cell.length_a   1.000
_cell.length_b   1.000
_cell.length_c   1.000
_cell.angle_alpha   90.00
_cell.angle_beta   90.00
_cell.angle_gamma   90.00
#
_symmetry.space_group_name_H-M   'P 1'
#
loop_
_entity.id
_entity.type
_entity.pdbx_description
1 polymer ?
#
loop_
_entity_poly.entity_id
_entity_poly.type
_entity_poly.pdbx_seq_one_letter_code
_entity_poly.pdbx_strand_id
1 'polypeptide(L)' 'MKLAAYLEIEGNSASKLAEATGVAVSTITRAAKGEITPSRKLMALIYEKTDGHVTPNDFWGIAA' A
#
# COMPACT_ATOMS: atom_id res chain seq x y z
N MET A 1 -8.36 -5.00 -0.24
CA MET A 1 -8.03 -5.29 1.18
C MET A 1 -7.17 -4.15 1.75
N LYS A 2 -7.14 -3.97 3.08
CA LYS A 2 -6.29 -2.93 3.69
C LYS A 2 -4.80 -3.22 3.45
N LEU A 3 -4.03 -2.15 3.21
CA LEU A 3 -2.57 -2.25 3.00
C LEU A 3 -1.87 -2.95 4.18
N ALA A 4 -2.26 -2.66 5.43
CA ALA A 4 -1.70 -3.34 6.59
C ALA A 4 -1.82 -4.87 6.50
N ALA A 5 -3.01 -5.38 6.16
CA ALA A 5 -3.25 -6.81 6.02
C ALA A 5 -2.43 -7.43 4.87
N TYR A 6 -2.28 -6.71 3.75
CA TYR A 6 -1.43 -7.16 2.63
C TYR A 6 0.03 -7.38 3.05
N LEU A 7 0.55 -6.50 3.92
CA LEU A 7 1.93 -6.56 4.41
C LEU A 7 2.17 -7.71 5.41
N GLU A 8 1.11 -8.29 5.98
CA GLU A 8 1.19 -9.45 6.88
C GLU A 8 1.20 -10.79 6.14
N ILE A 9 0.89 -10.79 4.83
CA ILE A 9 0.96 -11.99 3.99
C ILE A 9 2.43 -12.40 3.85
N GLU A 10 2.72 -13.69 4.03
CA GLU A 10 4.07 -14.23 3.91
C GLU A 10 4.72 -13.86 2.56
N GLY A 11 5.96 -13.36 2.61
CA GLY A 11 6.69 -12.91 1.42
C GLY A 11 6.38 -11.46 0.98
N ASN A 12 5.44 -10.79 1.63
CA ASN A 12 5.22 -9.35 1.51
C ASN A 12 5.85 -8.60 2.68
N SER A 13 6.26 -7.36 2.45
CA SER A 13 6.81 -6.49 3.49
C SER A 13 6.81 -5.03 3.06
N ALA A 14 6.85 -4.12 4.04
CA ALA A 14 6.90 -2.69 3.77
C ALA A 14 8.18 -2.30 3.01
N SER A 15 9.31 -2.95 3.29
CA SER A 15 10.58 -2.72 2.60
C SER A 15 10.52 -3.13 1.13
N LYS A 16 10.00 -4.34 0.84
CA LYS A 16 9.84 -4.85 -0.52
C LYS A 16 8.90 -3.96 -1.35
N LEU A 17 7.78 -3.54 -0.77
CA LEU A 17 6.84 -2.66 -1.46
C LEU A 17 7.41 -1.24 -1.65
N ALA A 18 8.14 -0.72 -0.67
CA ALA A 18 8.80 0.58 -0.76
C ALA A 18 9.85 0.60 -1.89
N GLU A 19 10.67 -0.44 -1.98
CA GLU A 19 11.62 -0.65 -3.08
C GLU A 19 10.90 -0.70 -4.44
N ALA A 20 9.83 -1.51 -4.54
CA ALA A 20 9.09 -1.69 -5.79
C ALA A 20 8.36 -0.42 -6.27
N THR A 21 8.04 0.49 -5.34
CA THR A 21 7.31 1.74 -5.62
C THR A 21 8.21 2.98 -5.62
N GLY A 22 9.50 2.83 -5.26
CA GLY A 22 10.49 3.91 -5.24
C GLY A 22 10.27 4.95 -4.15
N VAL A 23 9.72 4.55 -2.99
CA VAL A 23 9.50 5.45 -1.83
C VAL A 23 10.22 4.95 -0.58
N ALA A 24 10.25 5.75 0.47
CA ALA A 24 10.81 5.32 1.75
C ALA A 24 9.90 4.27 2.42
N VAL A 25 10.51 3.34 3.15
CA VAL A 25 9.77 2.34 3.95
C VAL A 25 8.79 3.01 4.93
N SER A 26 9.20 4.15 5.51
CA SER A 26 8.36 4.95 6.40
C SER A 26 7.09 5.48 5.70
N THR A 27 7.13 5.75 4.39
CA THR A 27 5.94 6.14 3.64
C THR A 27 4.93 5.00 3.57
N ILE A 28 5.40 3.78 3.28
CA ILE A 28 4.54 2.60 3.22
C ILE A 28 3.96 2.26 4.61
N THR A 29 4.76 2.31 5.66
CA THR A 29 4.28 1.99 7.02
C THR A 29 3.25 3.00 7.52
N ARG A 30 3.46 4.30 7.28
CA ARG A 30 2.49 5.35 7.63
C ARG A 30 1.19 5.22 6.84
N ALA A 31 1.28 4.89 5.55
CA ALA A 31 0.12 4.63 4.70
C ALA A 31 -0.67 3.39 5.19
N ALA A 32 0.03 2.32 5.56
CA ALA A 32 -0.59 1.10 6.08
C ALA A 32 -1.35 1.34 7.39
N LYS A 33 -0.82 2.22 8.26
CA LYS A 33 -1.46 2.64 9.50
C LYS A 33 -2.58 3.67 9.32
N GLY A 34 -2.77 4.19 8.10
CA GLY A 34 -3.74 5.27 7.84
C GLY A 34 -3.30 6.65 8.36
N GLU A 35 -2.04 6.83 8.74
CA GLU A 35 -1.50 8.12 9.19
C GLU A 35 -1.32 9.12 8.04
N ILE A 36 -1.20 8.60 6.81
CA ILE A 36 -1.15 9.41 5.58
C ILE A 36 -2.03 8.79 4.51
N THR A 37 -2.60 9.64 3.67
CA THR A 37 -3.18 9.21 2.39
C THR A 37 -2.09 9.32 1.31
N PRO A 38 -1.75 8.22 0.61
CA PRO A 38 -0.74 8.26 -0.44
C PRO A 38 -1.18 9.16 -1.61
N SER A 39 -0.23 9.67 -2.39
CA SER A 39 -0.55 10.42 -3.60
C SER A 39 -1.21 9.53 -4.65
N ARG A 40 -1.94 10.12 -5.62
CA ARG A 40 -2.56 9.36 -6.73
C ARG A 40 -1.55 8.48 -7.45
N LYS A 41 -0.33 8.99 -7.69
CA LYS A 41 0.76 8.22 -8.31
C LYS A 41 1.16 7.03 -7.46
N LEU A 42 1.34 7.22 -6.16
CA LEU A 42 1.72 6.13 -5.25
C LEU A 42 0.62 5.08 -5.12
N MET A 43 -0.66 5.48 -5.08
CA MET A 43 -1.77 4.53 -5.07
C MET A 43 -1.83 3.68 -6.33
N ALA A 44 -1.59 4.28 -7.51
CA ALA A 44 -1.51 3.51 -8.76
C ALA A 44 -0.36 2.49 -8.74
N LEU A 45 0.81 2.88 -8.23
CA LEU A 45 1.95 1.98 -8.07
C LEU A 45 1.67 0.86 -7.06
N ILE A 46 1.05 1.17 -5.92
CA ILE A 46 0.65 0.16 -4.93
C ILE A 46 -0.34 -0.83 -5.55
N TYR A 47 -1.35 -0.34 -6.29
CA TYR A 47 -2.29 -1.21 -6.99
C TYR A 47 -1.58 -2.16 -7.95
N GLU A 48 -0.68 -1.65 -8.78
CA GLU A 48 0.10 -2.45 -9.73
C GLU A 48 1.03 -3.46 -9.01
N LYS A 49 1.78 -3.03 -7.99
CA LYS A 49 2.78 -3.87 -7.30
C LYS A 49 2.19 -4.84 -6.28
N THR A 50 0.89 -4.73 -6.03
CA THR A 50 0.14 -5.68 -5.19
C THR A 50 -0.80 -6.54 -6.04
N ASP A 51 -0.68 -6.53 -7.36
CA ASP A 51 -1.55 -7.27 -8.29
C ASP A 51 -3.05 -7.01 -8.02
N GLY A 52 -3.37 -5.77 -7.65
CA GLY A 52 -4.74 -5.34 -7.35
C GLY A 52 -5.30 -5.76 -5.99
N HIS A 53 -4.53 -6.43 -5.12
CA HIS A 53 -4.97 -6.77 -3.76
C HIS A 53 -5.29 -5.51 -2.94
N VAL A 54 -4.44 -4.48 -3.08
CA VAL A 54 -4.66 -3.17 -2.45
C VAL A 54 -5.09 -2.17 -3.52
N THR A 55 -6.33 -1.73 -3.44
CA THR A 55 -6.92 -0.74 -4.35
C THR A 55 -6.85 0.66 -3.75
N PRO A 56 -7.00 1.72 -4.57
CA PRO A 56 -7.14 3.07 -4.03
C PRO A 56 -8.30 3.16 -3.02
N ASN A 57 -9.44 2.54 -3.29
CA ASN A 57 -10.63 2.59 -2.42
C ASN A 57 -10.38 2.04 -1.00
N ASP A 58 -9.44 1.11 -0.86
CA ASP A 58 -9.04 0.56 0.45
C ASP A 58 -8.48 1.63 1.39
N PHE A 59 -7.87 2.71 0.88
CA PHE A 59 -7.39 3.82 1.70
C PHE A 59 -8.52 4.70 2.27
N TRP A 60 -9.71 4.67 1.65
CA TRP A 60 -10.89 5.41 2.12
C TRP A 60 -11.94 4.52 2.79
N GLY A 61 -11.74 3.19 2.82
CA GLY A 61 -12.71 2.25 3.39
C GLY A 61 -14.00 2.18 2.59
N ILE A 62 -13.96 2.54 1.31
CA ILE A 62 -15.08 2.39 0.40
C ILE A 62 -15.02 0.96 -0.14
N ALA A 63 -16.03 0.14 0.16
CA ALA A 63 -16.16 -1.18 -0.46
C ALA A 63 -16.54 -0.99 -1.94
N ALA A 64 -15.75 -1.60 -2.83
CA ALA A 64 -16.06 -1.70 -4.25
C ALA A 64 -16.97 -2.90 -4.51
#